data_AF-A0A2S2P7W1-F1
#
_entry.id   AF-A0A2S2P7W1-F1
#
_cell.length_a   1.000
_cell.length_b   1.000
_cell.length_c   1.000
_cell.angle_alpha   90.00
_cell.angle_beta   90.00
_cell.angle_gamma   90.00
#
_symmetry.space_group_name_H-M   'P 1'
#
loop_
_entity.id
_entity.type
_entity.pdbx_description
1 polymer ?
#
loop_
_entity_poly.entity_id
_entity_poly.type
_entity_poly.pdbx_seq_one_letter_code
_entity_poly.pdbx_strand_id
1 'polypeptide(L)'
;MGEEALSLVVTNHREAPEGIMHSRRKLCKSRTRNEDCASTLEEYKVLKRKLKIEIRKSKENSWRELCVQVETDPWGTPYKLVTKKLVGRRPITGITIPGRLKSIVDTLFPVHQPNVWPVTDSIGEVPLITYEELAAIGPRLPTNKAPGSDGVPDV
;
A
#
# COMPACT_ATOMS: atom_id res chain seq x y z
N MET A 1 32.96 -7.15 -13.92
CA MET A 1 33.28 -5.71 -13.94
C MET A 1 32.00 -4.89 -14.14
N GLY A 2 31.10 -4.84 -13.16
CA GLY A 2 29.81 -4.18 -13.39
C GLY A 2 28.96 -3.84 -12.16
N GLU A 3 29.46 -4.03 -10.94
CA GLU A 3 28.66 -3.78 -9.72
C GLU A 3 28.99 -2.44 -9.02
N GLU A 4 30.08 -1.75 -9.40
CA GLU A 4 30.46 -0.48 -8.79
C GLU A 4 29.66 0.75 -9.31
N ALA A 5 28.90 0.61 -10.41
CA ALA A 5 28.18 1.74 -11.00
C ALA A 5 26.85 2.08 -10.29
N LEU A 6 26.29 1.15 -9.50
CA LEU A 6 25.01 1.35 -8.82
C LEU A 6 25.15 1.94 -7.40
N SER A 7 26.36 2.01 -6.84
CA SER A 7 26.57 2.64 -5.52
C SER A 7 26.78 4.16 -5.59
N LEU A 8 26.84 4.75 -6.80
CA LEU A 8 27.22 6.15 -7.02
C LEU A 8 26.03 7.10 -7.23
N VAL A 9 24.78 6.62 -7.23
CA VAL A 9 23.58 7.47 -7.36
C VAL A 9 22.96 7.83 -6.01
N VAL A 10 23.38 7.19 -4.92
CA VAL A 10 23.06 7.64 -3.55
C VAL A 10 24.10 8.68 -3.11
N THR A 11 24.41 9.65 -3.96
CA THR A 11 25.22 10.80 -3.57
C THR A 11 24.44 11.64 -2.56
N ASN A 12 24.82 11.50 -1.29
CA ASN A 12 24.74 12.49 -0.22
C ASN A 12 23.93 13.78 -0.53
N HIS A 13 22.60 13.70 -0.49
CA HIS A 13 21.75 14.90 -0.41
C HIS A 13 21.78 15.58 0.98
N ARG A 14 22.63 15.08 1.90
CA ARG A 14 22.65 15.45 3.33
C ARG A 14 23.29 16.81 3.61
N GLU A 15 24.15 17.34 2.73
CA GLU A 15 24.91 18.58 2.99
C GLU A 15 24.12 19.87 2.70
N ALA A 16 23.18 19.84 1.75
CA ALA A 16 22.35 21.00 1.38
C ALA A 16 21.39 21.53 2.48
N PRO A 17 20.71 20.68 3.29
CA PRO A 17 19.78 21.17 4.31
C PRO A 17 20.44 21.86 5.51
N GLU A 18 21.68 21.47 5.86
CA GLU A 18 22.37 22.01 7.03
C GLU A 18 22.74 23.49 6.87
N GLY A 19 23.22 23.87 5.68
CA GLY A 19 23.56 25.27 5.38
C GLY A 19 22.36 26.22 5.46
N ILE A 20 21.16 25.77 5.09
CA ILE A 20 19.93 26.58 5.15
C ILE A 20 19.42 26.73 6.58
N MET A 21 19.45 25.66 7.36
CA MET A 21 19.09 25.70 8.78
C MET A 21 19.99 26.69 9.54
N HIS A 22 21.29 26.63 9.27
CA HIS A 22 22.29 27.54 9.85
C HIS A 22 22.07 29.00 9.43
N SER A 23 21.91 29.27 8.13
CA SER A 23 21.67 30.62 7.62
C SER A 23 20.34 31.21 8.11
N ARG A 24 19.27 30.40 8.18
CA ARG A 24 17.99 30.79 8.80
C ARG A 24 18.17 31.14 10.28
N ARG A 25 18.93 30.34 11.04
CA ARG A 25 19.21 30.59 12.45
C ARG A 25 20.00 31.88 12.65
N LYS A 26 20.99 32.16 11.79
CA LYS A 26 21.74 33.43 11.78
C LYS A 26 20.81 34.62 11.53
N LEU A 27 19.95 34.55 10.51
CA LEU A 27 18.98 35.59 10.19
C LEU A 27 17.99 35.86 11.36
N CYS A 28 17.52 34.81 12.02
CA CYS A 28 16.67 34.96 13.20
C CYS A 28 17.40 35.71 14.33
N LYS A 29 18.67 35.39 14.59
CA LYS A 29 19.48 36.07 15.61
C LYS A 29 19.73 37.54 15.29
N SER A 30 20.11 37.87 14.05
CA SER A 30 20.36 39.27 13.66
C SER A 30 19.09 40.12 13.78
N ARG A 31 17.91 39.57 13.44
CA ARG A 31 16.62 40.26 13.65
C ARG A 31 16.30 40.51 15.12
N THR A 32 16.58 39.54 16.00
CA THR A 32 16.37 39.73 17.45
C THR A 32 17.32 40.78 18.03
N ARG A 33 18.55 40.87 17.53
CA ARG A 33 19.56 41.84 17.99
C ARG A 33 19.43 43.24 17.36
N ASN A 34 18.46 43.43 16.47
CA ASN A 34 18.26 44.66 15.71
C ASN A 34 19.52 45.07 14.91
N GLU A 35 20.30 44.07 14.47
CA GLU A 35 21.48 44.24 13.63
C GLU A 35 21.07 44.35 12.16
N ASP A 36 21.87 45.06 11.35
CA ASP A 36 21.71 45.08 9.90
C ASP A 36 21.75 43.65 9.35
N CYS A 37 20.59 43.17 8.89
CA CYS A 37 20.39 41.78 8.49
C CYS A 37 20.36 41.60 6.96
N ALA A 38 20.74 42.62 6.19
CA ALA A 38 20.69 42.58 4.73
C ALA A 38 21.57 41.45 4.16
N SER A 39 22.79 41.27 4.68
CA SER A 39 23.71 40.22 4.23
C SER A 39 23.21 38.82 4.58
N THR A 40 22.80 38.59 5.82
CA THR A 40 22.30 37.29 6.29
C THR A 40 20.99 36.90 5.61
N LEU A 41 20.16 37.88 5.26
CA LEU A 41 18.94 37.68 4.47
C LEU A 41 19.25 37.23 3.04
N GLU A 42 20.21 37.87 2.37
CA GLU A 42 20.59 37.48 1.01
C GLU A 42 21.25 36.11 0.96
N GLU A 43 22.14 35.78 1.92
CA GLU A 43 22.69 34.44 2.07
C GLU A 43 21.57 33.38 2.19
N TYR A 44 20.59 33.62 3.07
CA TYR A 44 19.46 32.71 3.25
C TYR A 44 18.63 32.57 1.97
N LYS A 45 18.36 33.68 1.25
CA LYS A 45 17.62 33.67 -0.02
C LYS A 45 18.35 32.87 -1.10
N VAL A 46 19.66 33.04 -1.23
CA VAL A 46 20.49 32.32 -2.21
C VAL A 46 20.49 30.82 -1.91
N LEU A 47 20.74 30.44 -0.65
CA LEU A 47 20.74 29.03 -0.25
C LEU A 47 19.36 28.40 -0.44
N LYS A 48 18.28 29.10 -0.05
CA LYS A 48 16.90 28.65 -0.25
C LYS A 48 16.58 28.46 -1.74
N ARG A 49 17.01 29.38 -2.61
CA ARG A 49 16.86 29.24 -4.07
C ARG A 49 17.61 28.00 -4.58
N LYS A 50 18.86 27.81 -4.17
CA LYS A 50 19.67 26.64 -4.53
C LYS A 50 18.99 25.33 -4.12
N LEU A 51 18.52 25.21 -2.88
CA LEU A 51 17.81 24.01 -2.43
C LEU A 51 16.53 23.75 -3.23
N LYS A 52 15.74 24.80 -3.54
CA LYS A 52 14.54 24.63 -4.36
C LYS A 52 14.87 24.09 -5.76
N ILE A 53 15.95 24.59 -6.38
CA ILE A 53 16.43 24.12 -7.68
C ILE A 53 16.85 22.65 -7.57
N GLU A 54 17.64 22.29 -6.57
CA GLU A 54 18.09 20.91 -6.39
C GLU A 54 16.93 19.94 -6.07
N ILE A 55 15.95 20.35 -5.27
CA ILE A 55 14.72 19.56 -5.05
C ILE A 55 13.96 19.37 -6.37
N ARG A 56 13.84 20.42 -7.18
CA ARG A 56 13.16 20.32 -8.48
C ARG A 56 13.88 19.35 -9.41
N LYS A 57 15.21 19.48 -9.54
CA LYS A 57 16.04 18.57 -10.34
C LYS A 57 15.94 17.13 -9.86
N SER A 58 16.02 16.91 -8.55
CA SER A 58 15.88 15.58 -7.94
C SER A 58 14.52 14.97 -8.27
N LYS A 59 13.43 15.72 -8.09
CA LYS A 59 12.08 15.26 -8.46
C LYS A 59 11.94 14.93 -9.95
N GLU A 60 12.51 15.77 -10.81
CA GLU A 60 12.47 15.55 -12.26
C GLU A 60 13.27 14.31 -12.66
N ASN A 61 14.44 14.10 -12.05
CA ASN A 61 15.25 12.90 -12.27
C ASN A 61 14.53 11.64 -11.79
N SER A 62 13.97 11.65 -10.58
CA SER A 62 13.17 10.53 -10.07
C SER A 62 11.93 10.26 -10.92
N TRP A 63 11.29 11.30 -11.46
CA TRP A 63 10.17 11.14 -12.39
C TRP A 63 10.60 10.47 -13.69
N ARG A 64 11.71 10.93 -14.29
CA ARG A 64 12.27 10.33 -15.51
C ARG A 64 12.64 8.87 -15.30
N GLU A 65 13.29 8.55 -14.19
CA GLU A 65 13.64 7.18 -13.81
C GLU A 65 12.39 6.31 -13.66
N LEU A 66 11.33 6.84 -13.02
CA LEU A 66 10.07 6.12 -12.89
C LEU A 66 9.41 5.84 -14.26
N CYS A 67 9.45 6.78 -15.20
CA CYS A 67 8.95 6.56 -16.56
C CYS A 67 9.73 5.45 -17.27
N VAL A 68 11.07 5.44 -17.17
CA VAL A 68 11.90 4.36 -17.74
C VAL A 68 11.56 3.01 -17.10
N GLN A 69 11.32 2.96 -15.79
CA GLN A 69 10.89 1.74 -15.10
C GLN A 69 9.52 1.22 -15.56
N VAL A 70 8.60 2.10 -15.97
CA VAL A 70 7.29 1.68 -16.52
C VAL A 70 7.48 0.91 -17.83
N GLU A 71 8.41 1.35 -18.67
CA GLU A 71 8.68 0.70 -19.97
C GLU A 71 9.32 -0.69 -19.80
N THR A 72 10.14 -0.87 -18.77
CA THR A 72 10.85 -2.14 -18.53
C THR A 72 10.06 -3.13 -17.66
N ASP A 73 9.42 -2.66 -16.59
CA ASP A 73 8.58 -3.45 -15.69
C ASP A 73 7.31 -2.68 -15.28
N PRO A 74 6.21 -2.83 -16.04
CA PRO A 74 4.97 -2.12 -15.76
C PRO A 74 4.32 -2.55 -14.44
N TRP A 75 4.65 -3.72 -13.88
CA TRP A 75 4.04 -4.27 -12.65
C TRP A 75 4.89 -4.05 -11.39
N GLY A 76 6.08 -3.46 -11.53
CA GLY A 76 7.01 -3.22 -10.45
C GLY A 76 6.67 -2.01 -9.58
N THR A 77 7.67 -1.17 -9.36
CA THR A 77 7.60 0.05 -8.53
C THR A 77 6.52 1.03 -9.02
N PRO A 78 6.37 1.31 -10.33
CA PRO A 78 5.37 2.28 -10.80
C PRO A 78 3.93 1.85 -10.49
N TYR A 79 3.58 0.59 -10.76
CA TYR A 79 2.27 0.04 -10.42
C TYR A 79 2.00 0.09 -8.91
N LYS A 80 2.99 -0.30 -8.09
CA LYS A 80 2.89 -0.24 -6.62
C LYS A 80 2.73 1.20 -6.13
N LEU A 81 3.36 2.18 -6.77
CA LEU A 81 3.21 3.59 -6.44
C LEU A 81 1.78 4.07 -6.68
N VAL A 82 1.25 3.87 -7.88
CA VAL A 82 -0.10 4.33 -8.28
C VAL A 82 -1.18 3.65 -7.46
N THR A 83 -1.00 2.36 -7.16
CA THR A 83 -1.94 1.59 -6.34
C THR A 83 -1.79 1.82 -4.83
N LYS A 84 -0.89 2.72 -4.40
CA LYS A 84 -0.57 2.99 -2.98
C LYS A 84 -0.09 1.75 -2.22
N LYS A 85 0.47 0.77 -2.94
CA LYS A 85 1.06 -0.48 -2.41
C LYS A 85 2.56 -0.38 -2.17
N LEU A 86 3.18 0.79 -2.44
CA LEU A 86 4.61 1.02 -2.24
C LEU A 86 5.00 0.95 -0.75
N VAL A 87 4.14 1.52 0.11
CA VAL A 87 4.25 1.34 1.55
C VAL A 87 3.60 0.01 1.86
N GLY A 88 4.41 -1.03 2.07
CA GLY A 88 3.92 -2.31 2.54
C GLY A 88 3.08 -2.16 3.81
N ARG A 89 2.29 -3.20 4.15
CA ARG A 89 1.57 -3.23 5.44
C ARG A 89 2.55 -2.87 6.55
N ARG A 90 2.14 -1.95 7.45
CA ARG A 90 2.99 -1.57 8.58
C ARG A 90 3.44 -2.86 9.27
N PRO A 91 4.76 -3.05 9.51
CA PRO A 91 5.24 -4.25 10.17
C PRO A 91 4.54 -4.37 11.53
N ILE A 92 4.08 -5.59 11.86
CA ILE A 92 3.46 -5.85 13.14
C ILE A 92 4.53 -5.61 14.21
N THR A 93 4.27 -4.63 15.08
CA THR A 93 5.20 -4.23 16.13
C THR A 93 5.52 -5.43 17.02
N GLY A 94 6.80 -5.77 17.14
CA GLY A 94 7.25 -6.85 18.00
C GLY A 94 7.00 -8.27 17.46
N ILE A 95 6.73 -8.45 16.17
CA ILE A 95 6.55 -9.80 15.60
C ILE A 95 7.80 -10.70 15.75
N THR A 96 8.99 -10.10 15.82
CA THR A 96 10.27 -10.76 16.08
C THR A 96 10.49 -11.14 17.55
N ILE A 97 9.63 -10.70 18.47
CA ILE A 97 9.72 -11.09 19.88
C ILE A 97 9.38 -12.59 19.98
N PRO A 98 10.25 -13.42 20.59
CA PRO A 98 10.00 -14.85 20.72
C PRO A 98 8.67 -15.09 21.46
N GLY A 99 7.83 -15.99 20.90
CA GLY A 99 6.51 -16.30 21.44
C GLY A 99 5.38 -15.34 21.06
N ARG A 100 5.67 -14.12 20.58
CA ARG A 100 4.63 -13.16 20.17
C ARG A 100 3.81 -13.66 18.99
N LEU A 101 4.46 -14.24 17.98
CA LEU A 101 3.78 -14.82 16.83
C LEU A 101 2.81 -15.92 17.26
N LYS A 102 3.26 -16.83 18.13
CA LYS A 102 2.43 -17.91 18.67
C LYS A 102 1.21 -17.36 19.40
N SER A 103 1.40 -16.39 20.30
CA SER A 103 0.31 -15.72 21.01
C SER A 103 -0.72 -15.06 20.06
N ILE A 104 -0.27 -14.41 18.99
CA ILE A 104 -1.16 -13.83 17.97
C ILE A 104 -1.98 -14.93 17.28
N VAL A 105 -1.33 -16.02 16.86
CA VAL A 105 -2.00 -17.14 16.18
C VAL A 105 -3.02 -17.78 17.09
N ASP A 106 -2.65 -18.09 18.34
CA ASP A 106 -3.56 -18.72 19.32
C ASP A 106 -4.78 -17.84 19.62
N THR A 107 -4.62 -16.52 19.58
CA THR A 107 -5.73 -15.57 19.80
C THR A 107 -6.65 -15.44 18.59
N LEU A 108 -6.09 -15.39 17.37
CA LEU A 108 -6.86 -15.18 16.14
C LEU A 108 -7.52 -16.47 15.62
N PHE A 109 -6.88 -17.61 15.85
CA PHE A 109 -7.31 -18.93 15.38
C PHE A 109 -7.44 -19.88 16.57
N PRO A 110 -8.41 -19.64 17.48
CA PRO A 110 -8.64 -20.52 18.61
C PRO A 110 -8.97 -21.93 18.10
N VAL A 111 -8.37 -22.93 18.74
CA VAL A 111 -8.67 -24.33 18.45
C VAL A 111 -10.07 -24.62 18.97
N HIS A 112 -11.02 -24.73 18.06
CA HIS A 112 -12.36 -25.21 18.37
C HIS A 112 -12.38 -26.74 18.37
N GLN A 113 -13.29 -27.31 19.17
CA GLN A 113 -13.57 -28.73 19.07
C GLN A 113 -14.04 -29.03 17.64
N PRO A 114 -13.63 -30.17 17.04
CA PRO A 114 -14.13 -30.54 15.73
C PRO A 114 -15.66 -30.57 15.79
N ASN A 115 -16.30 -29.82 14.89
CA ASN A 115 -17.74 -29.87 14.75
C ASN A 115 -18.11 -31.30 14.35
N VAL A 116 -18.67 -32.06 15.29
CA VAL A 116 -19.34 -33.32 14.99
C VAL A 116 -20.63 -32.93 14.29
N TRP A 117 -20.58 -32.88 12.96
CA TRP A 117 -21.80 -32.90 12.19
C TRP A 117 -22.54 -34.17 12.57
N PRO A 118 -23.82 -34.07 12.98
CA PRO A 118 -24.59 -35.27 13.25
C PRO A 118 -24.53 -36.13 11.99
N VAL A 119 -24.06 -37.36 12.13
CA VAL A 119 -24.26 -38.37 11.09
C VAL A 119 -25.76 -38.45 10.94
N THR A 120 -26.25 -37.93 9.82
CA THR A 120 -27.66 -38.12 9.48
C THR A 120 -27.72 -39.56 9.04
N ASP A 121 -27.97 -40.47 9.99
CA ASP A 121 -28.40 -41.82 9.67
C ASP A 121 -29.70 -41.67 8.89
N SER A 122 -29.57 -41.61 7.57
CA SER A 122 -30.65 -41.47 6.64
C SER A 122 -31.31 -42.83 6.50
N ILE A 123 -32.20 -43.12 7.43
CA ILE A 123 -33.26 -44.11 7.21
C ILE A 123 -34.59 -43.48 7.64
N GLY A 124 -34.84 -42.26 7.18
CA GLY A 124 -36.19 -41.77 6.99
C GLY A 124 -36.52 -41.92 5.52
N GLU A 125 -37.67 -42.52 5.19
CA GLU A 125 -38.23 -42.44 3.84
C GLU A 125 -38.45 -40.95 3.53
N VAL A 126 -37.58 -40.37 2.70
CA VAL A 126 -37.83 -39.04 2.15
C VAL A 126 -39.00 -39.23 1.17
N PRO A 127 -40.12 -38.50 1.33
CA PRO A 127 -41.24 -38.63 0.41
C PRO A 127 -40.75 -38.29 -1.01
N LEU A 128 -41.15 -39.12 -1.98
CA LEU A 128 -40.84 -38.85 -3.37
C LEU A 128 -41.53 -37.55 -3.78
N ILE A 129 -40.77 -36.67 -4.44
CA ILE A 129 -41.31 -35.45 -5.03
C ILE A 129 -42.31 -35.85 -6.12
N THR A 130 -43.53 -35.36 -6.00
CA THR A 130 -44.60 -35.63 -6.97
C THR A 130 -44.60 -34.61 -8.10
N TYR A 131 -45.13 -35.00 -9.26
CA TYR A 131 -45.27 -34.09 -10.39
C TYR A 131 -46.21 -32.90 -10.08
N GLU A 132 -47.23 -33.11 -9.26
CA GLU A 132 -48.19 -32.08 -8.84
C GLU A 132 -47.52 -31.00 -7.98
N GLU A 133 -46.62 -31.38 -7.07
CA GLU A 133 -45.82 -30.44 -6.28
C GLU A 133 -44.91 -29.57 -7.15
N LEU A 134 -44.26 -30.18 -8.17
CA LEU A 134 -43.43 -29.44 -9.12
C LEU A 134 -44.26 -28.46 -9.97
N ALA A 135 -45.43 -28.88 -10.44
CA ALA A 135 -46.34 -28.03 -11.21
C ALA A 135 -46.89 -26.84 -10.39
N ALA A 136 -47.12 -27.04 -9.09
CA ALA A 136 -47.56 -25.98 -8.18
C ALA A 136 -46.46 -24.98 -7.82
N ILE A 137 -45.20 -25.43 -7.76
CA ILE A 137 -44.05 -24.60 -7.37
C ILE A 137 -43.41 -23.88 -8.56
N GLY A 138 -43.42 -24.47 -9.75
CA GLY A 138 -42.81 -23.91 -10.96
C GLY A 138 -43.12 -22.42 -11.20
N PRO A 139 -44.40 -21.99 -11.13
CA PRO A 139 -44.77 -20.58 -11.31
C PRO A 139 -44.28 -19.62 -10.21
N ARG A 140 -43.83 -20.14 -9.06
CA ARG A 140 -43.29 -19.35 -7.93
C ARG A 140 -41.78 -19.16 -8.03
N LEU A 141 -41.12 -19.83 -8.96
CA LEU A 141 -39.70 -19.62 -9.18
C LEU A 141 -39.47 -18.21 -9.76
N PRO A 142 -38.50 -17.47 -9.22
CA PRO A 142 -38.24 -16.10 -9.67
C PRO A 142 -37.64 -16.12 -11.07
N THR A 143 -38.38 -15.57 -12.04
CA THR A 143 -37.97 -15.45 -13.44
C THR A 143 -37.02 -14.27 -13.67
N ASN A 144 -36.27 -14.29 -14.78
CA ASN A 144 -35.26 -13.29 -15.20
C ASN A 144 -33.95 -13.30 -14.40
N LYS A 145 -33.60 -14.42 -13.75
CA LYS A 145 -32.25 -14.57 -13.19
C LYS A 145 -31.24 -14.86 -14.30
N ALA A 146 -30.02 -14.36 -14.11
CA ALA A 146 -28.92 -14.67 -15.03
C ALA A 146 -28.66 -16.20 -15.03
N PRO A 147 -28.40 -16.80 -16.21
CA PRO A 147 -28.13 -18.22 -16.32
C PRO A 147 -26.87 -18.59 -15.52
N GLY A 148 -26.90 -19.77 -14.88
CA GLY A 148 -25.76 -20.31 -14.14
C GLY A 148 -24.62 -20.76 -15.07
N SER A 149 -23.59 -21.40 -14.50
CA SER A 149 -22.48 -21.99 -15.27
C SER A 149 -22.94 -23.01 -16.31
N ASP A 150 -24.11 -23.63 -16.08
CA ASP A 150 -24.70 -24.64 -16.96
C ASP A 150 -25.45 -24.03 -18.16
N GLY A 151 -25.57 -22.69 -18.21
CA GLY A 151 -26.11 -21.97 -19.36
C GLY A 151 -27.61 -22.12 -19.59
N VAL A 152 -28.35 -22.77 -18.69
CA VAL A 152 -29.81 -22.92 -18.80
C VAL A 152 -30.49 -21.58 -18.49
N PRO A 153 -31.20 -20.97 -19.47
CA PRO A 153 -31.91 -19.72 -19.26
C PRO A 153 -33.19 -19.95 -18.46
N ASP A 154 -33.50 -18.97 -17.63
CA ASP A 154 -34.73 -18.88 -16.84
C ASP A 154 -35.85 -18.35 -17.75
N VAL A 155 -36.55 -19.26 -18.43
CA VAL A 155 -37.66 -18.97 -19.38
C VAL A 155 -39.02 -18.94 -18.68
#